data_AF-A0A2V9LVG7-F1
#
_entry.id   AF-A0A2V9LVG7-F1
#
_cell.length_a   1.000
_cell.length_b   1.000
_cell.length_c   1.000
_cell.angle_alpha   90.00
_cell.angle_beta   90.00
_cell.angle_gamma   90.00
#
_symmetry.space_group_name_H-M   'P 1'
#
loop_
_entity.id
_entity.type
_entity.pdbx_description
1 polymer ?
#
loop_
_entity_poly.entity_id
_entity_poly.type
_entity_poly.pdbx_seq_one_letter_code
_entity_poly.pdbx_strand_id
1 'polypeptide(L)'
;MLRKGELEKIREECEAFETWRRISCHVVADLLEACAACGMVREKERLVRCYWCPDVYFCKEGTCARQHHVAAHPSVDFWPS
;
A
#
# COMPACT_ATOMS: atom_id res chain seq x y z
N MET A 1 -6.16 -40.50 -16.46
CA MET A 1 -5.29 -40.70 -15.27
C MET A 1 -4.04 -39.86 -15.47
N LEU A 2 -3.78 -38.90 -14.59
CA LEU A 2 -2.54 -38.12 -14.62
C LEU A 2 -1.36 -39.04 -14.34
N ARG A 3 -0.30 -38.96 -15.15
CA ARG A 3 0.92 -39.73 -14.92
C ARG A 3 1.59 -39.22 -13.65
N LYS A 4 2.25 -40.12 -12.90
CA LYS A 4 2.85 -39.82 -11.61
C LYS A 4 3.79 -38.59 -11.64
N GLY A 5 4.55 -38.42 -12.73
CA GLY A 5 5.40 -37.24 -12.93
C GLY A 5 4.66 -35.94 -13.28
N GLU A 6 3.44 -36.03 -13.83
CA GLU A 6 2.59 -34.85 -14.07
C GLU A 6 2.03 -34.32 -12.74
N LEU A 7 1.68 -35.21 -11.80
CA LEU A 7 1.24 -34.84 -10.46
C LEU A 7 2.36 -34.19 -9.63
N GLU A 8 3.58 -34.73 -9.72
CA GLU A 8 4.76 -34.14 -9.04
C GLU A 8 5.07 -32.74 -9.60
N LYS A 9 5.01 -32.57 -10.93
CA LYS A 9 5.19 -31.27 -11.57
C LYS A 9 4.12 -30.24 -11.15
N ILE A 10 2.85 -30.64 -11.13
CA ILE A 10 1.76 -29.76 -10.66
C ILE A 10 1.98 -29.34 -9.21
N ARG A 11 2.48 -30.25 -8.36
CA ARG A 11 2.78 -29.95 -6.96
C ARG A 11 3.89 -28.91 -6.83
N GLU A 12 4.99 -29.08 -7.56
CA GLU A 12 6.09 -28.11 -7.59
C GLU A 12 5.61 -26.72 -8.06
N GLU A 13 4.80 -26.66 -9.11
CA GLU A 13 4.24 -25.40 -9.62
C GLU A 13 3.33 -24.72 -8.58
N CYS A 14 2.50 -25.49 -7.85
CA CYS A 14 1.68 -24.95 -6.77
C CYS A 14 2.52 -24.43 -5.59
N GLU A 15 3.58 -25.14 -5.20
CA GLU A 15 4.47 -24.71 -4.11
C GLU A 15 5.26 -23.44 -4.48
N ALA A 16 5.72 -23.35 -5.73
CA ALA A 16 6.34 -22.14 -6.26
C ALA A 16 5.36 -20.97 -6.29
N PHE A 17 4.11 -21.20 -6.72
CA PHE A 17 3.07 -20.17 -6.74
C PHE A 17 2.72 -19.66 -5.35
N GLU A 18 2.51 -20.55 -4.36
CA GLU A 18 2.22 -20.14 -2.98
C GLU A 18 3.39 -19.40 -2.34
N THR A 19 4.62 -19.81 -2.63
CA THR A 19 5.82 -19.09 -2.19
C THR A 19 5.86 -17.68 -2.79
N TRP A 20 5.63 -17.57 -4.10
CA TRP A 20 5.60 -16.28 -4.79
C TRP A 20 4.48 -15.39 -4.26
N ARG A 21 3.27 -15.92 -4.11
CA ARG A 21 2.12 -15.21 -3.53
C ARG A 21 2.43 -14.68 -2.14
N ARG A 22 2.98 -15.51 -1.25
CA ARG A 22 3.35 -15.10 0.12
C ARG A 22 4.36 -13.95 0.11
N ILE A 23 5.44 -14.08 -0.66
CA ILE A 23 6.49 -13.05 -0.73
C ILE A 23 5.95 -11.77 -1.38
N SER A 24 5.22 -11.89 -2.50
CA SER A 24 4.65 -10.76 -3.22
C SER A 24 3.63 -9.99 -2.38
N CYS A 25 2.80 -10.65 -1.57
CA CYS A 25 1.88 -9.95 -0.67
C CYS A 25 2.62 -9.08 0.36
N HIS A 26 3.75 -9.54 0.89
CA HIS A 26 4.59 -8.74 1.79
C HIS A 26 5.23 -7.57 1.06
N VAL A 27 5.80 -7.80 -0.13
CA VAL A 27 6.38 -6.74 -0.96
C VAL A 27 5.34 -5.68 -1.33
N VAL A 28 4.11 -6.08 -1.67
CA VAL A 28 3.02 -5.14 -1.96
C VAL A 28 2.61 -4.34 -0.72
N ALA A 29 2.52 -4.97 0.46
CA ALA A 29 2.20 -4.26 1.71
C ALA A 29 3.33 -3.31 2.17
N ASP A 30 4.57 -3.64 1.86
CA ASP A 30 5.72 -2.81 2.18
C ASP A 30 5.83 -1.62 1.23
N LEU A 31 5.53 -1.80 -0.06
CA LEU A 31 5.72 -0.78 -1.10
C LEU A 31 4.50 0.08 -1.37
N LEU A 32 3.29 -0.45 -1.22
CA LEU A 32 2.05 0.25 -1.52
C LEU A 32 1.31 0.67 -0.26
N GLU A 33 0.57 1.76 -0.35
CA GLU A 33 -0.32 2.24 0.70
C GLU A 33 -1.50 3.00 0.08
N ALA A 34 -2.62 3.08 0.80
CA ALA A 34 -3.80 3.81 0.38
C ALA A 34 -3.72 5.28 0.84
N CYS A 35 -4.08 6.21 -0.06
CA CYS A 35 -4.30 7.60 0.34
C CYS A 35 -5.55 7.69 1.23
N ALA A 36 -5.41 8.17 2.46
CA ALA A 36 -6.52 8.29 3.40
C ALA A 36 -7.61 9.30 2.98
N ALA A 37 -7.31 10.20 2.03
CA ALA A 37 -8.28 11.17 1.53
C ALA A 37 -9.06 10.68 0.29
N CYS A 38 -8.39 10.05 -0.69
CA CYS A 38 -9.03 9.64 -1.95
C CYS A 38 -9.13 8.13 -2.15
N GLY A 39 -8.62 7.31 -1.23
CA GLY A 39 -8.69 5.85 -1.26
C GLY A 39 -7.81 5.17 -2.32
N MET A 40 -7.15 5.92 -3.20
CA MET A 40 -6.30 5.35 -4.24
C MET A 40 -5.04 4.73 -3.65
N VAL A 41 -4.77 3.46 -4.00
CA VAL A 41 -3.53 2.76 -3.66
C VAL A 41 -2.40 3.25 -4.54
N ARG A 42 -1.27 3.59 -3.92
CA ARG A 42 -0.07 4.13 -4.59
C ARG A 42 1.19 3.60 -3.91
N GLU A 43 2.32 3.73 -4.60
CA GLU A 43 3.63 3.53 -3.99
C GLU A 43 3.83 4.52 -2.83
N LYS A 44 4.33 4.03 -1.69
CA LYS A 44 4.58 4.84 -0.49
C LYS A 44 5.50 6.04 -0.77
N GLU A 45 6.45 5.92 -1.70
CA GLU A 45 7.33 7.01 -2.13
C GLU A 45 6.57 8.18 -2.78
N ARG A 46 5.39 7.90 -3.35
CA ARG A 46 4.49 8.90 -3.95
C ARG A 46 3.47 9.45 -2.94
N LEU A 47 3.55 9.01 -1.69
CA LEU A 47 2.72 9.49 -0.61
C LEU A 47 3.54 10.31 0.39
N VAL A 48 2.88 11.24 1.06
CA VAL A 48 3.40 11.95 2.22
C VAL A 48 2.70 11.44 3.47
N ARG A 49 3.48 11.14 4.51
CA ARG A 49 2.95 10.71 5.79
C ARG A 49 2.60 11.93 6.64
N CYS A 50 1.45 11.89 7.34
CA CYS A 50 1.15 12.88 8.36
C CYS A 50 2.14 12.78 9.52
N TYR A 51 2.64 13.92 9.99
CA TYR A 51 3.51 13.93 11.17
C TYR A 51 2.75 13.61 12.46
N TRP A 52 1.50 14.05 12.57
CA TRP A 52 0.71 13.93 13.80
C TRP A 52 -0.20 12.71 13.85
N CYS A 53 -0.61 12.18 12.69
CA CYS A 53 -1.41 10.97 12.62
C CYS A 53 -0.54 9.76 12.26
N PRO A 54 -0.36 8.78 13.19
CA PRO A 54 0.32 7.53 12.88
C PRO A 54 -0.36 6.82 11.72
N ASP A 55 0.44 6.26 10.82
CA ASP A 55 -0.03 5.42 9.70
C ASP A 55 -1.01 6.09 8.72
N VAL A 56 -1.06 7.43 8.70
CA VAL A 56 -1.88 8.16 7.73
C VAL A 56 -1.02 8.73 6.61
N TYR A 57 -1.35 8.35 5.37
CA TYR A 57 -0.64 8.71 4.15
C TYR A 57 -1.54 9.42 3.15
N PHE A 58 -0.99 10.37 2.40
CA PHE A 58 -1.72 11.16 1.39
C PHE A 58 -0.95 11.27 0.10
N CYS A 59 -1.66 11.48 -1.01
CA CYS A 59 -1.03 11.85 -2.27
C CYS A 59 -0.08 13.05 -2.07
N LYS A 60 1.18 12.87 -2.46
CA LYS A 60 2.19 13.94 -2.48
C LYS A 60 1.80 15.08 -3.42
N GLU A 61 1.09 14.74 -4.48
CA GLU A 61 0.53 15.68 -5.46
C GLU A 61 -0.96 15.91 -5.20
N GLY A 62 -1.38 17.18 -5.22
CA GLY A 62 -2.79 17.58 -5.11
C GLY A 62 -3.22 18.07 -3.72
N THR A 63 -4.53 18.07 -3.48
CA THR A 63 -5.14 18.69 -2.28
C THR A 63 -5.42 17.71 -1.14
N CYS A 64 -5.05 16.43 -1.27
CA CYS A 64 -5.34 15.38 -0.28
C CYS A 64 -4.75 15.70 1.10
N ALA A 65 -3.47 16.11 1.16
CA ALA A 65 -2.82 16.49 2.41
C ALA A 65 -3.50 17.71 3.05
N ARG A 66 -3.81 18.74 2.26
CA ARG A 66 -4.52 19.95 2.73
C ARG A 66 -5.90 19.60 3.29
N GLN A 67 -6.68 18.78 2.60
CA GLN A 67 -8.00 18.35 3.05
C GLN A 67 -7.93 17.65 4.42
N HIS A 68 -6.92 16.81 4.63
CA HIS A 68 -6.71 16.19 5.93
C HIS A 68 -6.32 17.20 7.00
N HIS A 69 -5.39 18.12 6.72
CA HIS A 69 -4.97 19.13 7.70
C HIS A 69 -6.15 20.01 8.14
N VAL A 70 -7.00 20.47 7.21
CA VAL A 70 -8.21 21.26 7.55
C VAL A 70 -9.13 20.48 8.48
N ALA A 71 -9.31 19.18 8.22
CA ALA A 71 -10.26 18.35 8.95
C ALA A 71 -9.74 17.88 10.32
N ALA A 72 -8.47 17.45 10.40
CA ALA A 72 -7.90 16.78 11.56
C ALA A 72 -6.93 17.65 12.36
N HIS A 73 -6.32 18.65 11.72
CA HIS A 73 -5.30 19.53 12.29
C HIS A 73 -5.58 21.02 11.98
N PRO A 74 -6.77 21.54 12.31
CA PRO A 74 -7.20 22.88 11.89
C PRO A 74 -6.30 24.00 12.45
N SER A 75 -5.59 23.74 13.55
CA SER A 75 -4.60 24.65 14.13
C SER A 75 -3.30 24.75 13.33
N VAL A 76 -3.00 23.80 12.44
CA VAL A 76 -1.81 23.79 11.57
C VAL A 76 -2.05 24.61 10.31
N ASP A 77 -3.28 24.67 9.78
CA ASP A 77 -3.62 25.54 8.65
C ASP A 77 -3.62 27.04 8.98
N PHE A 78 -3.52 27.41 10.26
CA PHE A 78 -3.45 28.81 10.68
C PHE A 78 -2.07 29.45 10.41
N TRP A 79 -1.04 28.68 10.05
CA TRP A 79 0.25 29.23 9.64
C TRP A 79 0.46 29.08 8.13
N PRO A 80 0.25 30.15 7.34
CA PRO A 80 0.75 30.18 5.97
C PRO A 80 2.28 30.32 6.03
N SER A 81 2.98 29.35 5.44
CA SER A 81 4.34 29.51 4.94
C SER A 81 4.42 30.62 3.90
#